data_AF-A0A2N2ZVC6-F1
#
_entry.id   AF-A0A2N2ZVC6-F1
#
_cell.length_a   1.000
_cell.length_b   1.000
_cell.length_c   1.000
_cell.angle_alpha   90.00
_cell.angle_beta   90.00
_cell.angle_gamma   90.00
#
_symmetry.space_group_name_H-M   'P 1'
#
loop_
_entity.id
_entity.type
_entity.pdbx_description
1 polymer ?
#
loop_
_entity_poly.entity_id
_entity_poly.type
_entity_poly.pdbx_seq_one_letter_code
_entity_poly.pdbx_strand_id
1 'polypeptide(L)'
;MKRLIGTLLPPEKPNNIPSSSKWLSGQGAGVWFYIEATDNPNIYRIKRFTPEGELDCDRLFEIEKSKAVFNLSEAFEFTHISHCSKCKIIQNEIIFVFKYIG
;
A
#
# COMPACT_ATOMS: atom_id res chain seq x y z
N MET A 1 -5.28 30.17 -3.26
CA MET A 1 -6.17 29.23 -3.98
C MET A 1 -5.45 27.88 -4.07
N LYS A 2 -6.03 26.82 -3.49
CA LYS A 2 -5.41 25.49 -3.42
C LYS A 2 -5.36 24.86 -4.82
N ARG A 3 -4.16 24.58 -5.34
CA ARG A 3 -3.97 23.73 -6.52
C ARG A 3 -4.27 22.28 -6.11
N LEU A 4 -5.44 21.75 -6.46
CA LEU A 4 -5.65 20.30 -6.45
C LEU A 4 -4.99 19.72 -7.70
N ILE A 5 -3.73 19.32 -7.59
CA ILE A 5 -3.04 18.57 -8.62
C ILE A 5 -3.57 17.13 -8.56
N GLY A 6 -4.64 16.84 -9.30
CA GLY A 6 -4.99 15.50 -9.80
C GLY A 6 -5.26 14.37 -8.80
N THR A 7 -5.33 14.65 -7.49
CA THR A 7 -5.55 13.62 -6.46
C THR A 7 -7.05 13.44 -6.20
N LEU A 8 -7.62 12.30 -6.59
CA LEU A 8 -9.00 11.95 -6.24
C LEU A 8 -9.13 11.75 -4.72
N LEU A 9 -10.19 12.33 -4.13
CA LEU A 9 -10.58 12.01 -2.76
C LEU A 9 -10.93 10.53 -2.66
N PRO A 10 -10.63 9.87 -1.51
CA PRO A 10 -11.04 8.49 -1.30
C PRO A 10 -12.57 8.37 -1.40
N PRO A 11 -13.10 7.31 -2.04
CA PRO A 11 -14.50 6.97 -1.92
C PRO A 11 -14.81 6.54 -0.48
N GLU A 12 -16.09 6.33 -0.18
CA GLU A 12 -16.46 5.61 1.04
C GLU A 12 -15.78 4.25 1.06
N LYS A 13 -15.17 3.88 2.18
CA LYS A 13 -14.45 2.62 2.30
C LYS A 13 -15.44 1.45 2.24
N PRO A 14 -15.28 0.51 1.29
CA PRO A 14 -16.15 -0.66 1.20
C PRO A 14 -16.13 -1.52 2.47
N ASN A 15 -17.27 -2.12 2.81
CA ASN A 15 -17.38 -2.98 3.99
C ASN A 15 -16.74 -4.37 3.80
N ASN A 16 -16.45 -4.76 2.56
CA ASN A 16 -15.87 -6.05 2.19
C ASN A 16 -14.34 -6.07 2.19
N ILE A 17 -13.68 -4.96 2.52
CA ILE A 17 -12.21 -4.89 2.64
C ILE A 17 -11.75 -4.73 4.10
N PRO A 18 -10.52 -5.15 4.44
CA PRO A 18 -9.98 -5.04 5.79
C PRO A 18 -10.07 -3.62 6.35
N SER A 19 -10.38 -3.49 7.64
CA SER A 19 -10.69 -2.20 8.25
C SER A 19 -9.51 -1.22 8.26
N SER A 20 -8.29 -1.74 8.30
CA SER A 20 -7.02 -1.02 8.25
C SER A 20 -6.54 -0.70 6.83
N SER A 21 -7.33 -1.00 5.79
CA SER A 21 -7.01 -0.65 4.42
C SER A 21 -6.81 0.86 4.24
N LYS A 22 -5.81 1.26 3.45
CA LYS A 22 -5.43 2.64 3.18
C LYS A 22 -5.69 2.99 1.72
N TRP A 23 -6.23 4.18 1.47
CA TRP A 23 -6.42 4.67 0.10
C TRP A 23 -5.11 5.18 -0.47
N LEU A 24 -4.82 4.80 -1.71
CA LEU A 24 -3.80 5.42 -2.53
C LEU A 24 -4.47 6.02 -3.76
N SER A 25 -4.45 7.33 -3.83
CA SER A 25 -4.87 8.09 -5.01
C SER A 25 -3.84 7.98 -6.13
N GLY A 26 -4.29 7.72 -7.35
CA GLY A 26 -3.52 7.86 -8.59
C GLY A 26 -4.08 8.97 -9.48
N GLN A 27 -3.45 9.15 -10.64
CA GLN A 27 -3.91 10.08 -11.66
C GLN A 27 -5.13 9.49 -12.39
N GLY A 28 -6.34 9.92 -11.99
CA GLY A 28 -7.60 9.54 -12.62
C GLY A 28 -8.33 8.34 -11.99
N ALA A 29 -7.66 7.56 -11.14
CA ALA A 29 -8.26 6.50 -10.31
C ALA A 29 -7.43 6.28 -9.04
N GLY A 30 -8.00 5.68 -8.01
CA GLY A 30 -7.28 5.24 -6.81
C GLY A 30 -7.66 3.82 -6.43
N VAL A 31 -6.97 3.28 -5.44
CA VAL A 31 -7.07 1.88 -5.01
C VAL A 31 -6.89 1.78 -3.51
N TRP A 32 -7.48 0.76 -2.89
CA TRP A 32 -7.27 0.44 -1.48
C TRP A 32 -6.13 -0.55 -1.33
N PHE A 33 -5.29 -0.34 -0.31
CA PHE A 33 -4.19 -1.23 0.04
C PHE A 33 -4.29 -1.74 1.45
N TYR A 34 -3.84 -2.97 1.64
CA TYR A 34 -3.75 -3.59 2.94
C TYR A 34 -2.49 -4.43 3.02
N ILE A 35 -1.83 -4.39 4.18
CA ILE A 35 -0.58 -5.11 4.43
C ILE A 35 -0.79 -6.00 5.64
N GLU A 36 -0.40 -7.26 5.49
CA GLU A 36 -0.33 -8.24 6.57
C GLU A 36 1.12 -8.68 6.78
N ALA A 37 1.51 -8.78 8.05
CA ALA A 37 2.72 -9.50 8.41
C ALA A 37 2.59 -10.98 8.07
N THR A 38 3.73 -11.64 7.83
CA THR A 38 3.82 -13.09 7.73
C THR A 38 4.70 -13.64 8.84
N ASP A 39 4.86 -14.96 8.91
CA ASP A 39 5.80 -15.60 9.84
C ASP A 39 7.27 -15.21 9.55
N ASN A 40 7.56 -14.68 8.36
CA ASN A 40 8.88 -14.15 8.01
C ASN A 40 8.89 -12.62 8.17
N PRO A 41 9.78 -12.05 9.01
CA PRO A 41 9.81 -10.61 9.30
C PRO A 41 10.18 -9.72 8.10
N ASN A 42 10.76 -10.31 7.05
CA ASN A 42 11.11 -9.60 5.82
C ASN A 42 10.06 -9.79 4.72
N ILE A 43 9.05 -10.63 4.91
CA ILE A 43 8.02 -10.92 3.91
C ILE A 43 6.67 -10.43 4.42
N TYR A 44 5.97 -9.71 3.55
CA TYR A 44 4.68 -9.10 3.81
C TYR A 44 3.70 -9.52 2.72
N ARG A 45 2.45 -9.78 3.10
CA ARG A 45 1.37 -9.97 2.15
C ARG A 45 0.73 -8.62 1.87
N ILE A 46 0.76 -8.18 0.61
CA ILE A 46 0.17 -6.91 0.21
C ILE A 46 -1.03 -7.21 -0.68
N LYS A 47 -2.21 -6.73 -0.26
CA LYS A 47 -3.47 -6.81 -0.99
C LYS A 47 -3.83 -5.45 -1.55
N ARG A 48 -4.34 -5.44 -2.78
CA ARG A 48 -4.90 -4.28 -3.48
C ARG A 48 -6.34 -4.54 -3.82
N PHE A 49 -7.20 -3.56 -3.58
CA PHE A 49 -8.60 -3.62 -3.94
C PHE A 49 -9.00 -2.43 -4.82
N THR A 50 -9.99 -2.65 -5.68
CA THR A 50 -10.63 -1.59 -6.47
C THR A 50 -11.37 -0.60 -5.55
N PRO A 51 -11.78 0.58 -6.02
CA PRO A 51 -12.59 1.52 -5.24
C PRO A 51 -13.84 0.88 -4.61
N GLU A 52 -14.44 -0.09 -5.31
CA GLU A 52 -15.63 -0.86 -4.91
C GLU A 52 -15.32 -2.01 -3.95
N GLY A 53 -14.03 -2.30 -3.70
CA GLY A 53 -13.57 -3.31 -2.76
C GLY A 53 -13.32 -4.68 -3.38
N GLU A 54 -13.30 -4.80 -4.71
CA GLU A 54 -12.93 -6.06 -5.35
C GLU A 54 -11.44 -6.32 -5.25
N LEU A 55 -11.03 -7.57 -4.99
CA LEU A 55 -9.62 -7.94 -4.87
C LEU A 55 -8.95 -7.89 -6.24
N ASP A 56 -8.04 -6.93 -6.42
CA ASP A 56 -7.29 -6.71 -7.66
C ASP A 56 -5.89 -7.33 -7.61
N CYS A 57 -5.27 -7.39 -6.43
CA CYS A 57 -4.02 -8.11 -6.25
C CYS A 57 -3.86 -8.67 -4.85
N ASP A 58 -3.25 -9.85 -4.75
CA ASP A 58 -2.88 -10.48 -3.48
C ASP A 58 -1.58 -11.27 -3.66
N ARG A 59 -0.46 -10.74 -3.14
CA ARG A 59 0.87 -11.32 -3.34
C ARG A 59 1.78 -11.13 -2.12
N LEU A 60 2.82 -11.96 -2.06
CA LEU A 60 3.91 -11.83 -1.10
C LEU A 60 5.01 -10.93 -1.67
N PHE A 61 5.50 -10.04 -0.84
CA PHE A 61 6.59 -9.13 -1.16
C PHE A 61 7.68 -9.21 -0.08
N GLU A 62 8.93 -9.23 -0.52
CA GLU A 62 10.08 -9.07 0.35
C GLU A 62 10.45 -7.59 0.46
N ILE A 63 10.66 -7.13 1.69
CA ILE A 63 11.18 -5.80 1.97
C ILE A 63 12.68 -5.75 1.67
N GLU A 64 13.12 -4.74 0.92
CA GLU A 64 14.54 -4.50 0.70
C GLU A 64 15.24 -4.12 2.01
N LYS A 65 16.51 -4.51 2.16
CA LYS A 65 17.32 -4.18 3.33
C LYS A 65 17.35 -2.67 3.54
N SER A 66 16.89 -2.24 4.72
CA SER A 66 16.94 -0.86 5.19
C SER A 66 17.71 -0.80 6.51
N LYS A 67 18.25 0.38 6.84
CA LYS A 67 18.86 0.64 8.15
C LYS A 67 17.81 0.80 9.27
N ALA A 68 16.55 0.99 8.89
CA ALA A 68 15.42 1.10 9.80
C ALA A 68 14.51 -0.13 9.71
N VAL A 69 13.69 -0.31 10.74
CA VAL A 69 12.69 -1.38 10.82
C VAL A 69 11.35 -0.82 10.40
N PHE A 70 10.67 -1.50 9.49
CA PHE A 70 9.30 -1.19 9.13
C PHE A 70 8.33 -1.72 10.19
N ASN A 71 7.39 -0.90 10.65
CA ASN A 71 6.43 -1.25 11.69
C ASN A 71 4.99 -1.02 11.23
N LEU A 72 4.20 -2.08 11.12
CA LEU A 72 2.79 -2.02 10.70
C LEU A 72 1.87 -1.29 11.69
N SER A 73 2.29 -1.13 12.95
CA SER A 73 1.52 -0.43 13.98
C SER A 73 1.71 1.09 13.91
N GLU A 74 2.70 1.56 13.16
CA GLU A 74 3.01 2.98 12.99
C GLU A 74 2.34 3.54 11.72
N ALA A 75 2.24 4.87 11.65
CA ALA A 75 1.73 5.52 10.45
C ALA A 75 2.67 5.28 9.26
N PHE A 76 2.09 5.01 8.10
CA PHE A 76 2.82 4.88 6.85
C PHE A 76 1.93 5.29 5.68
N GLU A 77 2.56 5.62 4.55
CA GLU A 77 1.90 6.04 3.32
C GLU A 77 2.46 5.28 2.12
N PHE A 78 1.59 4.73 1.29
CA PHE A 78 2.00 4.22 -0.02
C PHE A 78 2.27 5.40 -0.94
N THR A 79 3.40 5.37 -1.67
CA THR A 79 3.74 6.47 -2.60
C THR A 79 3.82 6.03 -4.05
N HIS A 80 4.08 4.74 -4.30
CA HIS A 80 4.21 4.26 -5.65
C HIS A 80 4.00 2.75 -5.72
N ILE A 81 3.27 2.30 -6.73
CA ILE A 81 2.99 0.89 -6.97
C ILE A 81 3.07 0.61 -8.46
N SER A 82 3.90 -0.36 -8.84
CA SER A 82 4.11 -0.78 -10.23
C SER A 82 3.55 -2.17 -10.42
N HIS A 83 2.47 -2.32 -11.19
CA HIS A 83 1.94 -3.61 -11.68
C HIS A 83 1.85 -4.76 -10.64
N CYS A 84 1.64 -4.43 -9.37
CA CYS A 84 1.71 -5.39 -8.26
C CYS A 84 3.01 -6.25 -8.24
N SER A 85 4.12 -5.68 -8.69
CA SER A 85 5.46 -6.26 -8.62
C SER A 85 6.40 -5.47 -7.71
N LYS A 86 6.12 -4.18 -7.50
CA LYS A 86 6.91 -3.31 -6.62
C LYS A 86 6.05 -2.26 -5.94
N CYS A 87 6.24 -2.08 -4.63
CA CYS A 87 5.62 -1.03 -3.84
C CYS A 87 6.67 -0.16 -3.14
N LYS A 88 6.41 1.13 -2.98
CA LYS A 88 7.16 2.04 -2.12
C LYS A 88 6.26 2.58 -1.03
N ILE A 89 6.73 2.49 0.20
CA ILE A 89 6.02 2.94 1.39
C ILE A 89 6.93 3.92 2.13
N ILE A 90 6.39 5.08 2.52
CA ILE A 90 7.07 6.03 3.39
C ILE A 90 6.58 5.82 4.82
N GLN A 91 7.52 5.70 5.76
CA GLN A 91 7.25 5.69 7.20
C GLN A 91 8.38 6.46 7.89
N ASN A 92 8.03 7.43 8.74
CA ASN A 92 8.98 8.28 9.44
C ASN A 92 10.04 8.90 8.50
N GLU A 93 9.60 9.42 7.34
CA GLU A 93 10.46 9.98 6.28
C GLU A 93 11.43 8.99 5.59
N ILE A 94 11.34 7.69 5.93
CA ILE A 94 12.14 6.62 5.34
C ILE A 94 11.32 5.91 4.26
N ILE A 95 11.95 5.68 3.10
CA ILE A 95 11.36 4.92 2.00
C ILE A 95 11.72 3.44 2.17
N PHE A 96 10.70 2.62 2.36
CA PHE A 96 10.78 1.17 2.29
C PHE A 96 10.32 0.68 0.92
N VAL A 97 11.07 -0.25 0.34
CA VAL A 97 10.78 -0.83 -0.98
C VAL A 97 10.42 -2.30 -0.80
N PHE A 98 9.29 -2.69 -1.38
CA PHE A 98 8.77 -4.05 -1.33
C PHE A 98 8.76 -4.62 -2.74
N LYS A 99 9.34 -5.81 -2.93
CA LYS A 99 9.44 -6.50 -4.22
C LYS A 99 8.72 -7.84 -4.19
N TYR A 100 7.93 -8.10 -5.23
CA TYR A 100 7.29 -9.40 -5.40
C TYR A 100 8.35 -10.51 -5.49
N ILE A 101 8.09 -11.64 -4.84
CA ILE A 101 9.08 -12.72 -4.63
C ILE A 101 9.00 -13.89 -5.62
N GLY A 102 8.12 -13.82 -6.64
CA GLY A 102 7.96 -14.92 -7.60
C GLY A 102 8.11 -14.50 -9.03
#